data_AF-D7KK73-F1
#
_entry.id   AF-D7KK73-F1
#
_cell.length_a   1.000
_cell.length_b   1.000
_cell.length_c   1.000
_cell.angle_alpha   90.00
_cell.angle_beta   90.00
_cell.angle_gamma   90.00
#
_symmetry.space_group_name_H-M   'P 1'
#
loop_
_entity.id
_entity.type
_entity.pdbx_description
1 polymer ?
#
loop_
_entity_poly.entity_id
_entity_poly.type
_entity_poly.pdbx_seq_one_letter_code
_entity_poly.pdbx_strand_id
1 'polypeptide(L)'
;MEEELKSFVKVWVSAIISVSYCYYIPSKIKSGVHRLLSVLPVCVLFLVLPLFFVFTIFSSTTAFCLSLLANFKLILFAFDKGPLLPLPTNLFRFICFTCLPIKLQKNPNSQNHPPKWVFFSKAAIFGVLLNVHNYKSLLPPILLICLYPLHLYLVLDVLLTIVNALLTIILGCDLEPHFNEPYLATSLQDFWGHRWNLMVPAIFRPGVYSPVSSVCQHQMRSDWARFMGCLTTFFVSGLIHELVYFYINRETPTWEVTWFFVLHGVCTAMEKAVKRKIRWSLSPMLSRLITVGFLVVTGDFLFFRQIERSNMLERRANEASLFIDFVKRKVFN
;
A
#
# COMPACT_ATOMS: atom_id res chain seq x y z
N MET A 1 -14.56 -10.32 20.46
CA MET A 1 -14.36 -11.05 19.18
C MET A 1 -15.66 -11.21 18.40
N GLU A 2 -16.73 -11.78 18.98
CA GLU A 2 -17.98 -12.01 18.22
C GLU A 2 -18.59 -10.72 17.63
N GLU A 3 -18.68 -9.64 18.42
CA GLU A 3 -19.15 -8.33 17.92
C GLU A 3 -18.25 -7.77 16.80
N GLU A 4 -16.94 -7.96 16.92
CA GLU A 4 -15.98 -7.53 15.90
C GLU A 4 -16.19 -8.30 14.58
N LEU A 5 -16.47 -9.61 14.65
CA LEU A 5 -16.81 -10.41 13.47
C LEU A 5 -18.17 -9.98 12.86
N LYS A 6 -19.15 -9.61 13.68
CA LYS A 6 -20.41 -9.03 13.19
C LYS A 6 -20.16 -7.71 12.45
N SER A 7 -19.32 -6.83 13.00
CA SER A 7 -18.89 -5.59 12.34
C SER A 7 -18.17 -5.90 11.03
N PHE A 8 -17.29 -6.91 11.00
CA PHE A 8 -16.59 -7.35 9.79
C PHE A 8 -17.56 -7.75 8.69
N VAL A 9 -18.53 -8.61 9.00
CA VAL A 9 -19.56 -9.04 8.03
C VAL A 9 -20.36 -7.84 7.53
N LYS A 10 -20.84 -6.97 8.42
CA LYS A 10 -21.60 -5.76 8.04
C LYS A 10 -20.80 -4.88 7.09
N VAL A 11 -19.56 -4.56 7.44
CA VAL A 11 -18.68 -3.68 6.65
C VAL A 11 -18.43 -4.26 5.25
N TRP A 12 -18.08 -5.54 5.15
CA TRP A 12 -17.76 -6.15 3.85
C TRP A 12 -19.00 -6.40 3.00
N VAL A 13 -20.16 -6.71 3.60
CA VAL A 13 -21.44 -6.76 2.87
C VAL A 13 -21.80 -5.38 2.32
N SER A 14 -21.67 -4.32 3.12
CA SER A 14 -21.87 -2.94 2.65
C SER A 14 -20.92 -2.60 1.50
N ALA A 15 -19.64 -2.95 1.61
CA ALA A 15 -18.66 -2.74 0.54
C ALA A 15 -19.05 -3.46 -0.76
N ILE A 16 -19.46 -4.73 -0.67
CA ILE A 16 -19.91 -5.52 -1.82
C ILE A 16 -21.14 -4.88 -2.48
N ILE A 17 -22.14 -4.45 -1.70
CA ILE A 17 -23.33 -3.78 -2.22
C ILE A 17 -22.94 -2.48 -2.94
N SER A 18 -22.07 -1.67 -2.34
CA SER A 18 -21.61 -0.41 -2.93
C SER A 18 -20.81 -0.60 -4.23
N VAL A 19 -19.93 -1.60 -4.29
CA VAL A 19 -19.21 -1.92 -5.53
C VAL A 19 -20.15 -2.51 -6.58
N SER A 20 -21.15 -3.29 -6.18
CA SER A 20 -22.18 -3.80 -7.10
C SER A 20 -23.00 -2.67 -7.70
N TYR A 21 -23.36 -1.67 -6.89
CA TYR A 21 -23.96 -0.43 -7.38
C TYR A 21 -23.08 0.23 -8.45
N CYS A 22 -21.77 0.38 -8.18
CA CYS A 22 -20.80 0.95 -9.13
C CYS A 22 -20.71 0.16 -10.45
N TYR A 23 -20.85 -1.16 -10.39
CA TYR A 23 -20.82 -2.03 -11.57
C TYR A 23 -22.06 -1.88 -12.46
N TYR A 24 -23.25 -1.73 -11.88
CA TYR A 24 -24.50 -1.74 -12.65
C TYR A 24 -24.99 -0.36 -13.11
N ILE A 25 -24.71 0.70 -12.35
CA ILE A 25 -25.24 2.03 -12.60
C ILE A 25 -24.15 2.97 -13.17
N PRO A 26 -23.10 3.37 -12.42
CA PRO A 26 -22.03 4.23 -12.94
C PRO A 26 -21.34 3.73 -14.22
N SER A 27 -21.22 2.41 -14.42
CA SER A 27 -20.64 1.85 -15.66
C SER A 27 -21.39 2.24 -16.93
N LYS A 28 -22.69 2.53 -16.83
CA LYS A 28 -23.55 2.94 -17.95
C LYS A 28 -23.56 4.46 -18.19
N ILE A 29 -23.09 5.24 -17.21
CA ILE A 29 -22.97 6.70 -17.33
C ILE A 29 -21.72 7.00 -18.17
N LYS A 30 -21.73 8.01 -19.04
CA LYS A 30 -20.53 8.42 -19.79
C LYS A 30 -19.41 8.83 -18.82
N SER A 31 -18.16 8.52 -19.17
CA SER A 31 -17.01 8.88 -18.34
C SER A 31 -16.86 10.38 -18.20
N GLY A 32 -16.36 10.79 -17.04
CA GLY A 32 -16.22 12.19 -16.65
C GLY A 32 -16.91 12.50 -15.33
N VAL A 33 -17.27 13.77 -15.16
CA VAL A 33 -17.72 14.32 -13.88
C VAL A 33 -19.03 13.70 -13.40
N HIS A 34 -19.99 13.43 -14.29
CA HIS A 34 -21.27 12.80 -13.89
C HIS A 34 -21.08 11.39 -13.34
N ARG A 35 -20.20 10.59 -13.94
CA ARG A 35 -19.85 9.27 -13.40
C ARG A 35 -19.14 9.42 -12.06
N LEU A 36 -18.24 10.39 -11.90
CA LEU A 36 -17.57 10.66 -10.62
C LEU A 36 -18.58 11.01 -9.52
N LEU A 37 -19.52 11.91 -9.80
CA LEU A 37 -20.57 12.30 -8.85
C LEU A 37 -21.42 11.12 -8.40
N SER A 38 -21.73 10.18 -9.30
CA SER A 38 -22.45 8.94 -8.94
C SER A 38 -21.66 8.00 -8.02
N VAL A 39 -20.32 8.03 -8.11
CA VAL A 39 -19.41 7.18 -7.33
C VAL A 39 -19.02 7.82 -5.99
N LEU A 40 -19.09 9.15 -5.88
CA LEU A 40 -18.67 9.90 -4.69
C LEU A 40 -19.31 9.41 -3.36
N PRO A 41 -20.61 9.09 -3.29
CA PRO A 41 -21.21 8.57 -2.05
C PRO A 41 -20.57 7.26 -1.58
N VAL A 42 -20.21 6.39 -2.53
CA VAL A 42 -19.48 5.15 -2.23
C VAL A 42 -18.08 5.45 -1.71
N CYS A 43 -17.40 6.43 -2.29
CA CYS A 43 -16.07 6.82 -1.82
C CYS A 43 -16.09 7.37 -0.38
N VAL A 44 -17.08 8.19 -0.04
CA VAL A 44 -17.27 8.69 1.33
C VAL A 44 -17.55 7.53 2.28
N LEU A 45 -18.42 6.60 1.91
CA LEU A 45 -18.69 5.42 2.73
C LEU A 45 -17.41 4.62 3.00
N PHE A 46 -16.56 4.42 1.99
CA PHE A 46 -15.29 3.68 2.12
C PHE A 46 -14.26 4.36 3.03
N LEU A 47 -14.38 5.67 3.28
CA LEU A 47 -13.60 6.34 4.32
C LEU A 47 -14.17 6.09 5.72
N VAL A 48 -15.48 5.91 5.86
CA VAL A 48 -16.11 5.69 7.17
C VAL A 48 -15.98 4.23 7.63
N LEU A 49 -16.04 3.27 6.71
CA LEU A 49 -16.08 1.83 7.03
C LEU A 49 -14.97 1.30 7.98
N PRO A 50 -13.69 1.73 7.88
CA PRO A 50 -12.65 1.28 8.82
C PRO A 50 -12.90 1.68 10.27
N LEU A 51 -13.71 2.72 10.50
CA LEU A 51 -13.99 3.26 11.83
C LEU A 51 -14.80 2.29 12.70
N PHE A 52 -15.54 1.36 12.09
CA PHE A 52 -16.39 0.38 12.79
C PHE A 52 -15.61 -0.77 13.45
N PHE A 53 -14.29 -0.85 13.23
CA PHE A 53 -13.44 -1.87 13.83
C PHE A 53 -12.75 -1.36 15.09
N VAL A 54 -12.73 -2.20 16.12
CA VAL A 54 -11.93 -2.01 17.32
C VAL A 54 -10.54 -2.63 17.14
N PHE A 55 -10.46 -3.75 16.42
CA PHE A 55 -9.21 -4.45 16.16
C PHE A 55 -8.42 -3.69 15.10
N THR A 56 -7.19 -3.33 15.46
CA THR A 56 -6.28 -2.60 14.56
C THR A 56 -6.01 -3.35 13.27
N ILE A 57 -5.89 -4.68 13.32
CA ILE A 57 -5.65 -5.52 12.13
C ILE A 57 -6.78 -5.37 11.11
N PHE A 58 -8.04 -5.44 11.55
CA PHE A 58 -9.19 -5.29 10.67
C PHE A 58 -9.37 -3.85 10.21
N SER A 59 -9.20 -2.88 11.10
CA SER A 59 -9.28 -1.46 10.75
C SER A 59 -8.22 -1.08 9.70
N SER A 60 -6.95 -1.43 9.91
CA SER A 60 -5.86 -1.10 8.97
C SER A 60 -6.02 -1.80 7.62
N THR A 61 -6.45 -3.06 7.63
CA THR A 61 -6.64 -3.84 6.40
C THR A 61 -7.80 -3.28 5.58
N THR A 62 -8.93 -2.98 6.22
CA THR A 62 -10.08 -2.36 5.55
C THR A 62 -9.75 -0.97 5.06
N ALA A 63 -8.98 -0.17 5.81
CA ALA A 63 -8.53 1.15 5.36
C ALA A 63 -7.65 1.05 4.11
N PHE A 64 -6.69 0.13 4.09
CA PHE A 64 -5.84 -0.07 2.93
C PHE A 64 -6.64 -0.54 1.69
N CYS A 65 -7.53 -1.52 1.87
CA CYS A 65 -8.35 -2.08 0.80
C CYS A 65 -9.42 -1.09 0.27
N LEU A 66 -10.18 -0.46 1.15
CA LEU A 66 -11.33 0.37 0.76
C LEU A 66 -10.97 1.86 0.66
N SER A 67 -10.49 2.45 1.75
CA SER A 67 -10.24 3.91 1.83
C SER A 67 -9.15 4.37 0.86
N LEU A 68 -8.12 3.53 0.65
CA LEU A 68 -7.07 3.78 -0.32
C LEU A 68 -7.39 3.14 -1.67
N LEU A 69 -7.28 1.81 -1.78
CA LEU A 69 -7.24 1.16 -3.09
C LEU A 69 -8.57 1.30 -3.85
N ALA A 70 -9.69 0.92 -3.22
CA ALA A 70 -10.99 0.96 -3.88
C ALA A 70 -11.37 2.38 -4.28
N ASN A 71 -11.15 3.37 -3.42
CA ASN A 71 -11.41 4.79 -3.73
C ASN A 71 -10.63 5.28 -4.95
N PHE A 72 -9.32 5.08 -4.99
CA PHE A 72 -8.53 5.50 -6.15
C PHE A 72 -8.92 4.75 -7.41
N LYS A 73 -9.20 3.44 -7.32
CA LYS A 73 -9.63 2.63 -8.47
C LYS A 73 -10.99 3.09 -9.00
N LEU A 74 -11.94 3.41 -8.13
CA LEU A 74 -13.27 3.90 -8.48
C LEU A 74 -13.24 5.32 -9.06
N ILE A 75 -12.43 6.22 -8.50
CA ILE A 75 -12.22 7.57 -9.06
C ILE A 75 -11.60 7.45 -10.45
N LEU A 76 -10.60 6.61 -10.63
CA LEU A 76 -9.99 6.37 -11.95
C LEU A 76 -11.00 5.78 -12.95
N PHE A 77 -11.81 4.82 -12.50
CA PHE A 77 -12.91 4.24 -13.27
C PHE A 77 -13.94 5.28 -13.73
N ALA A 78 -14.16 6.34 -12.93
CA ALA A 78 -15.04 7.44 -13.33
C ALA A 78 -14.58 8.14 -14.63
N PHE A 79 -13.27 8.11 -14.91
CA PHE A 79 -12.63 8.78 -16.05
C PHE A 79 -12.08 7.82 -17.12
N ASP A 80 -12.54 6.57 -17.14
CA ASP A 80 -11.99 5.52 -17.99
C ASP A 80 -10.45 5.42 -17.89
N LYS A 81 -9.92 5.43 -16.66
CA LYS A 81 -8.51 5.20 -16.37
C LYS A 81 -8.30 4.11 -15.31
N GLY A 82 -7.06 3.66 -15.17
CA GLY A 82 -6.64 2.81 -14.07
C GLY A 82 -6.82 1.31 -14.29
N PRO A 83 -6.69 0.49 -13.22
CA PRO A 83 -6.59 -0.96 -13.33
C PRO A 83 -7.93 -1.67 -13.56
N LEU A 84 -9.06 -0.96 -13.47
CA LEU A 84 -10.39 -1.50 -13.74
C LEU A 84 -10.76 -1.51 -15.23
N LEU A 85 -9.78 -1.23 -16.12
CA LEU A 85 -9.98 -1.21 -17.57
C LEU A 85 -9.14 -2.27 -18.29
N PRO A 86 -9.75 -3.02 -19.23
CA PRO A 86 -11.18 -3.00 -19.59
C PRO A 86 -12.09 -3.45 -18.44
N LEU A 87 -13.38 -3.08 -18.49
CA LEU A 87 -14.33 -3.45 -17.44
C LEU A 87 -14.31 -4.97 -17.24
N PRO A 88 -14.10 -5.48 -16.02
CA PRO A 88 -14.15 -6.89 -15.71
C PRO A 88 -15.45 -7.54 -16.20
N THR A 89 -15.34 -8.74 -16.76
CA THR A 89 -16.44 -9.44 -17.44
C THR A 89 -17.61 -9.84 -16.54
N ASN A 90 -17.38 -9.95 -15.23
CA ASN A 90 -18.41 -10.28 -14.26
C ASN A 90 -18.26 -9.45 -12.98
N LEU A 91 -19.36 -9.38 -12.21
CA LEU A 91 -19.42 -8.62 -10.97
C LEU A 91 -18.39 -9.10 -9.95
N PHE A 92 -18.17 -10.42 -9.84
CA PHE A 92 -17.21 -10.98 -8.90
C PHE A 92 -15.79 -10.47 -9.14
N ARG A 93 -15.31 -10.51 -10.38
CA ARG A 93 -14.01 -9.95 -10.78
C ARG A 93 -13.97 -8.45 -10.53
N PHE A 94 -15.04 -7.72 -10.82
CA PHE A 94 -15.11 -6.28 -10.53
C PHE A 94 -14.96 -5.98 -9.03
N ILE A 95 -15.64 -6.75 -8.16
CA ILE A 95 -15.50 -6.62 -6.71
C ILE A 95 -14.07 -6.91 -6.26
N CYS A 96 -13.49 -8.02 -6.72
CA CYS A 96 -12.11 -8.39 -6.37
C CYS A 96 -11.11 -7.34 -6.84
N PHE A 97 -11.15 -6.93 -8.11
CA PHE A 97 -10.24 -5.92 -8.64
C PHE A 97 -10.43 -4.54 -8.01
N THR A 98 -11.63 -4.22 -7.52
CA THR A 98 -11.89 -2.94 -6.84
C THR A 98 -11.40 -2.96 -5.40
N CYS A 99 -11.83 -3.94 -4.60
CA CYS A 99 -11.61 -3.95 -3.15
C CYS A 99 -10.24 -4.52 -2.74
N LEU A 100 -9.69 -5.45 -3.51
CA LEU A 100 -8.48 -6.17 -3.12
C LEU A 100 -7.23 -5.52 -3.72
N PRO A 101 -6.05 -5.70 -3.08
CA PRO A 101 -4.79 -5.17 -3.57
C PRO A 101 -4.24 -5.99 -4.74
N ILE A 102 -5.03 -6.22 -5.78
CA ILE A 102 -4.63 -6.98 -6.96
C ILE A 102 -4.62 -6.12 -8.21
N LYS A 103 -3.77 -6.54 -9.15
CA LYS A 103 -3.66 -5.97 -10.49
C LYS A 103 -3.33 -7.07 -11.47
N LEU A 104 -4.07 -7.08 -12.58
CA LEU A 104 -3.88 -8.02 -13.67
C LEU A 104 -2.52 -7.82 -14.32
N GLN A 105 -1.77 -8.90 -14.50
CA GLN A 105 -0.53 -8.91 -15.26
C GLN A 105 -0.84 -9.00 -16.76
N LYS A 106 -0.60 -7.91 -17.50
CA LYS A 106 -0.93 -7.84 -18.94
C LYS A 106 0.03 -8.60 -19.84
N ASN A 107 1.31 -8.72 -19.44
CA ASN A 107 2.34 -9.47 -20.15
C ASN A 107 3.11 -10.36 -19.16
N PRO A 108 2.77 -11.65 -19.06
CA PRO A 108 3.56 -12.61 -18.30
C PRO A 108 4.84 -12.94 -19.07
N ASN A 109 5.93 -12.21 -18.79
CA ASN A 109 7.25 -12.70 -19.19
C ASN A 109 7.63 -13.83 -18.23
N SER A 110 7.59 -15.07 -18.72
CA SER A 110 7.91 -16.30 -17.97
C SER A 110 9.31 -16.30 -17.32
N GLN A 111 10.20 -15.41 -17.76
CA GLN A 111 11.59 -15.31 -17.29
C GLN A 111 11.78 -14.48 -16.00
N ASN A 112 10.74 -13.80 -15.49
CA ASN A 112 10.89 -12.83 -14.39
C ASN A 112 10.28 -13.28 -13.05
N HIS A 113 9.76 -14.50 -12.94
CA HIS A 113 9.26 -14.97 -11.65
C HIS A 113 10.43 -15.44 -10.79
N PRO A 114 10.66 -14.85 -9.60
CA PRO A 114 11.71 -15.31 -8.71
C PRO A 114 11.45 -16.78 -8.34
N PRO A 115 12.52 -17.59 -8.20
CA PRO A 115 12.35 -19.00 -7.86
C PRO A 115 11.59 -19.15 -6.54
N LYS A 116 10.71 -20.16 -6.43
CA LYS A 116 9.86 -20.40 -5.25
C LYS A 116 10.65 -20.45 -3.94
N TRP A 117 11.91 -20.89 -3.99
CA TRP A 117 12.84 -20.90 -2.85
C TRP A 117 13.08 -19.51 -2.23
N VAL A 118 12.97 -18.43 -3.00
CA VAL A 118 13.06 -17.05 -2.47
C VAL A 118 11.91 -16.73 -1.53
N PHE A 119 10.70 -17.22 -1.82
CA PHE A 119 9.58 -17.07 -0.90
C PHE A 119 9.81 -17.86 0.39
N PHE A 120 10.25 -19.12 0.28
CA PHE A 120 10.54 -19.95 1.46
C PHE A 120 11.68 -19.38 2.32
N SER A 121 12.72 -18.82 1.70
CA SER A 121 13.80 -18.17 2.45
C SER A 121 13.31 -16.92 3.17
N LYS A 122 12.49 -16.08 2.53
CA LYS A 122 11.85 -14.92 3.18
C LYS A 122 10.94 -15.33 4.33
N ALA A 123 10.13 -16.37 4.16
CA ALA A 123 9.27 -16.90 5.21
C ALA A 123 10.09 -17.46 6.39
N ALA A 124 11.20 -18.15 6.11
CA ALA A 124 12.11 -18.63 7.15
C ALA A 124 12.78 -17.48 7.90
N ILE A 125 13.30 -16.47 7.19
CA ILE A 125 13.87 -15.25 7.80
C ILE A 125 12.83 -14.54 8.65
N PHE A 126 11.58 -14.44 8.17
CA PHE A 126 10.49 -13.87 8.94
C PHE A 126 10.23 -14.64 10.24
N GLY A 127 10.21 -15.97 10.19
CA GLY A 127 10.08 -16.82 11.38
C GLY A 127 11.22 -16.62 12.39
N VAL A 128 12.47 -16.52 11.92
CA VAL A 128 13.63 -16.19 12.77
C VAL A 128 13.47 -14.79 13.38
N LEU A 129 13.05 -13.83 12.57
CA LEU A 129 12.88 -12.44 13.01
C LEU A 129 11.81 -12.32 14.11
N LEU A 130 10.72 -13.09 14.04
CA LEU A 130 9.71 -13.16 15.11
C LEU A 130 10.33 -13.64 16.43
N ASN A 131 11.23 -14.62 16.39
CA ASN A 131 11.94 -15.08 17.59
C ASN A 131 12.92 -14.03 18.13
N VAL A 132 13.62 -13.31 17.24
CA VAL A 132 14.56 -12.24 17.63
C VAL A 132 13.85 -11.10 18.37
N HIS A 133 12.57 -10.82 18.05
CA HIS A 133 11.79 -9.79 18.75
C HIS A 133 11.61 -10.08 20.25
N ASN A 134 11.64 -11.35 20.67
CA ASN A 134 11.57 -11.71 22.10
C ASN A 134 12.80 -11.22 22.88
N TYR A 135 13.91 -10.97 22.19
CA TYR A 135 15.17 -10.52 22.77
C TYR A 135 15.44 -9.03 22.48
N LYS A 136 14.43 -8.25 22.06
CA LYS A 136 14.61 -6.84 21.64
C LYS A 136 15.34 -5.98 22.67
N SER A 137 15.13 -6.24 23.97
CA SER A 137 15.74 -5.48 25.06
C SER A 137 17.25 -5.69 25.19
N LEU A 138 17.79 -6.77 24.60
CA LEU A 138 19.20 -7.12 24.62
C LEU A 138 19.94 -6.65 23.36
N LEU A 139 19.22 -6.18 22.33
CA LEU A 139 19.80 -5.81 21.05
C LEU A 139 20.33 -4.37 21.06
N PRO A 140 21.48 -4.10 20.41
CA PRO A 140 21.98 -2.75 20.27
C PRO A 140 21.01 -1.88 19.42
N PRO A 141 20.87 -0.58 19.71
CA PRO A 141 19.91 0.30 19.03
C PRO A 141 20.05 0.33 17.50
N ILE A 142 21.29 0.29 16.99
CA ILE A 142 21.57 0.28 15.54
C ILE A 142 20.95 -0.94 14.86
N LEU A 143 20.95 -2.10 15.54
CA LEU A 143 20.36 -3.30 15.00
C LEU A 143 18.83 -3.17 14.96
N LEU A 144 18.20 -2.61 16.00
CA LEU A 144 16.76 -2.37 16.05
C LEU A 144 16.28 -1.49 14.88
N ILE A 145 17.01 -0.41 14.59
CA ILE A 145 16.75 0.50 13.46
C ILE A 145 16.69 -0.27 12.12
N CYS A 146 17.54 -1.29 11.94
CA CYS A 146 17.54 -2.13 10.74
C CYS A 146 16.46 -3.21 10.76
N LEU A 147 16.12 -3.75 11.94
CA LEU A 147 15.17 -4.84 12.09
C LEU A 147 13.72 -4.40 11.85
N TYR A 148 13.32 -3.18 12.24
CA TYR A 148 11.95 -2.71 12.05
C TYR A 148 11.51 -2.59 10.58
N PRO A 149 12.28 -1.92 9.69
CA PRO A 149 11.97 -1.90 8.26
C PRO A 149 11.97 -3.30 7.64
N LEU A 150 12.90 -4.17 8.05
CA LEU A 150 12.97 -5.54 7.58
C LEU A 150 11.73 -6.34 7.99
N HIS A 151 11.28 -6.20 9.25
CA HIS A 151 10.07 -6.83 9.75
C HIS A 151 8.84 -6.36 8.98
N LEU A 152 8.68 -5.05 8.82
CA LEU A 152 7.57 -4.48 8.05
C LEU A 152 7.53 -5.01 6.62
N TYR A 153 8.69 -5.01 5.95
CA TYR A 153 8.81 -5.54 4.59
C TYR A 153 8.42 -7.02 4.51
N LEU A 154 9.00 -7.87 5.37
CA LEU A 154 8.75 -9.31 5.32
C LEU A 154 7.29 -9.68 5.65
N VAL A 155 6.69 -9.02 6.66
CA VAL A 155 5.26 -9.22 6.98
C VAL A 155 4.40 -8.91 5.78
N LEU A 156 4.60 -7.75 5.15
CA LEU A 156 3.79 -7.33 4.00
C LEU A 156 4.03 -8.23 2.79
N ASP A 157 5.28 -8.58 2.49
CA ASP A 157 5.64 -9.40 1.32
C ASP A 157 5.07 -10.81 1.44
N VAL A 158 5.23 -11.46 2.60
CA VAL A 158 4.72 -12.83 2.83
C VAL A 158 3.19 -12.85 2.78
N LEU A 159 2.52 -11.95 3.50
CA LEU A 159 1.06 -11.92 3.55
C LEU A 159 0.45 -11.60 2.18
N LEU A 160 0.95 -10.56 1.49
CA LEU A 160 0.43 -10.17 0.19
C LEU A 160 0.72 -11.21 -0.88
N THR A 161 1.87 -11.91 -0.82
CA THR A 161 2.17 -13.03 -1.72
C THR A 161 1.20 -14.19 -1.54
N ILE A 162 0.87 -14.56 -0.30
CA ILE A 162 -0.13 -15.61 -0.02
C ILE A 162 -1.50 -15.20 -0.57
N VAL A 163 -1.96 -13.98 -0.26
CA VAL A 163 -3.24 -13.46 -0.77
C VAL A 163 -3.26 -13.42 -2.29
N ASN A 164 -2.17 -13.01 -2.93
CA ASN A 164 -2.03 -12.94 -4.37
C ASN A 164 -2.09 -14.34 -5.02
N ALA A 165 -1.39 -15.32 -4.45
CA ALA A 165 -1.44 -16.72 -4.91
C ALA A 165 -2.86 -17.30 -4.81
N LEU A 166 -3.55 -17.08 -3.68
CA LEU A 166 -4.94 -17.52 -3.51
C LEU A 166 -5.88 -16.88 -4.54
N LEU A 167 -5.75 -15.56 -4.77
CA LEU A 167 -6.58 -14.84 -5.72
C LEU A 167 -6.27 -15.21 -7.17
N THR A 168 -5.02 -15.54 -7.49
CA THR A 168 -4.61 -16.07 -8.80
C THR A 168 -5.35 -17.39 -9.09
N ILE A 169 -5.42 -18.29 -8.10
CA ILE A 169 -6.15 -19.56 -8.21
C ILE A 169 -7.66 -19.31 -8.36
N ILE A 170 -8.23 -18.43 -7.54
CA ILE A 170 -9.68 -18.17 -7.53
C ILE A 170 -10.15 -17.45 -8.81
N LEU A 171 -9.37 -16.48 -9.31
CA LEU A 171 -9.75 -15.67 -10.47
C LEU A 171 -9.34 -16.30 -11.80
N GLY A 172 -8.40 -17.25 -11.77
CA GLY A 172 -7.84 -17.91 -12.95
C GLY A 172 -7.08 -16.95 -13.86
N CYS A 173 -6.35 -15.99 -13.28
CA CYS A 173 -5.56 -15.02 -14.05
C CYS A 173 -4.27 -14.65 -13.31
N ASP A 174 -3.20 -14.38 -14.06
CA ASP A 174 -1.92 -13.97 -13.51
C ASP A 174 -2.00 -12.54 -12.95
N LEU A 175 -1.53 -12.39 -11.72
CA LEU A 175 -1.56 -11.15 -10.97
C LEU A 175 -0.12 -10.65 -10.73
N GLU A 176 0.07 -9.33 -10.82
CA GLU A 176 1.40 -8.74 -10.58
C GLU A 176 1.82 -8.90 -9.11
N PRO A 177 3.11 -9.16 -8.83
CA PRO A 177 3.63 -9.17 -7.47
C PRO A 177 3.60 -7.77 -6.85
N HIS A 178 3.47 -7.70 -5.52
CA HIS A 178 3.44 -6.43 -4.80
C HIS A 178 4.82 -5.80 -4.64
N PHE A 179 5.86 -6.63 -4.48
CA PHE A 179 7.22 -6.19 -4.28
C PHE A 179 8.15 -6.81 -5.33
N ASN A 180 9.19 -6.07 -5.68
CA ASN A 180 10.25 -6.52 -6.59
C ASN A 180 11.61 -6.23 -5.94
N GLU A 181 11.94 -7.02 -4.92
CA GLU A 181 13.18 -6.97 -4.14
C GLU A 181 13.64 -5.53 -3.82
N PRO A 182 12.90 -4.82 -2.94
CA PRO A 182 13.15 -3.41 -2.65
C PRO A 182 14.53 -3.12 -2.05
N TYR A 183 15.14 -4.09 -1.37
CA TYR A 183 16.50 -3.99 -0.84
C TYR A 183 17.58 -3.93 -1.93
N LEU A 184 17.26 -4.23 -3.20
CA LEU A 184 18.16 -4.09 -4.33
C LEU A 184 18.09 -2.71 -5.02
N ALA A 185 17.27 -1.80 -4.50
CA ALA A 185 17.08 -0.47 -5.09
C ALA A 185 18.39 0.31 -5.14
N THR A 186 18.74 0.80 -6.32
CA THR A 186 19.92 1.67 -6.52
C THR A 186 19.58 3.15 -6.35
N SER A 187 18.31 3.49 -6.21
CA SER A 187 17.84 4.88 -6.11
C SER A 187 16.47 4.99 -5.49
N LEU A 188 16.11 6.18 -4.99
CA LEU A 188 14.79 6.43 -4.42
C LEU A 188 13.69 6.31 -5.48
N GLN A 189 13.97 6.77 -6.70
CA GLN A 189 13.07 6.55 -7.83
C GLN A 189 12.84 5.06 -8.13
N ASP A 190 13.88 4.23 -8.05
CA ASP A 190 13.78 2.79 -8.30
C ASP A 190 12.98 2.11 -7.18
N PHE A 191 13.29 2.44 -5.92
CA PHE A 191 12.57 1.94 -4.75
C PHE A 191 11.06 2.23 -4.83
N TRP A 192 10.67 3.50 -4.85
CA TRP A 192 9.25 3.91 -4.81
C TRP A 192 8.51 3.67 -6.13
N GLY A 193 9.24 3.63 -7.25
CA GLY A 193 8.63 3.54 -8.57
C GLY A 193 8.43 2.12 -9.07
N HIS A 194 9.33 1.20 -8.74
CA HIS A 194 9.46 -0.11 -9.42
C HIS A 194 9.71 -1.29 -8.49
N ARG A 195 9.87 -1.09 -7.17
CA ARG A 195 10.19 -2.18 -6.24
C ARG A 195 9.32 -2.27 -5.01
N TRP A 196 8.88 -1.13 -4.47
CA TRP A 196 8.05 -1.07 -3.26
C TRP A 196 6.57 -0.92 -3.61
N ASN A 197 5.74 -1.86 -3.16
CA ASN A 197 4.27 -1.84 -3.26
C ASN A 197 3.74 -1.34 -4.61
N LEU A 198 3.95 -2.12 -5.68
CA LEU A 198 3.68 -1.76 -7.07
C LEU A 198 2.21 -1.37 -7.34
N MET A 199 1.29 -1.75 -6.45
CA MET A 199 -0.10 -1.36 -6.53
C MET A 199 -0.27 0.16 -6.35
N VAL A 200 0.50 0.77 -5.44
CA VAL A 200 0.39 2.21 -5.13
C VAL A 200 0.83 3.07 -6.32
N PRO A 201 2.02 2.89 -6.93
CA PRO A 201 2.36 3.61 -8.16
C PRO A 201 1.38 3.35 -9.30
N ALA A 202 0.78 2.16 -9.40
CA ALA A 202 -0.17 1.85 -10.46
C ALA A 202 -1.47 2.68 -10.37
N ILE A 203 -1.89 3.07 -9.17
CA ILE A 203 -3.05 3.97 -8.97
C ILE A 203 -2.65 5.44 -8.90
N PHE A 204 -1.51 5.79 -8.29
CA PHE A 204 -1.11 7.18 -8.08
C PHE A 204 -0.55 7.83 -9.34
N ARG A 205 0.12 7.07 -10.23
CA ARG A 205 0.59 7.61 -11.51
C ARG A 205 -0.57 8.19 -12.33
N PRO A 206 -1.64 7.42 -12.65
CA PRO A 206 -2.79 7.98 -13.36
C PRO A 206 -3.71 8.85 -12.50
N GLY A 207 -3.74 8.65 -11.18
CA GLY A 207 -4.69 9.32 -10.28
C GLY A 207 -4.23 10.67 -9.74
N VAL A 208 -2.92 10.88 -9.58
CA VAL A 208 -2.36 12.09 -8.98
C VAL A 208 -1.26 12.67 -9.87
N TYR A 209 -0.21 11.90 -10.15
CA TYR A 209 0.98 12.41 -10.84
C TYR A 209 0.65 12.98 -12.22
N SER A 210 -0.02 12.19 -13.08
CA SER A 210 -0.32 12.60 -14.46
C SER A 210 -1.27 13.79 -14.51
N PRO A 211 -2.43 13.80 -13.81
CA PRO A 211 -3.32 14.97 -13.79
C PRO A 211 -2.63 16.24 -13.29
N VAL A 212 -1.91 16.17 -12.16
CA VAL A 212 -1.24 17.34 -11.57
C VAL A 212 -0.13 17.84 -12.49
N SER A 213 0.72 16.94 -13.02
CA SER A 213 1.76 17.33 -13.97
C SER A 213 1.16 17.95 -15.23
N SER A 214 0.05 17.42 -15.76
CA SER A 214 -0.61 17.99 -16.94
C SER A 214 -1.14 19.39 -16.66
N VAL A 215 -1.81 19.63 -15.53
CA VAL A 215 -2.29 20.98 -15.16
C VAL A 215 -1.12 21.95 -14.98
N CYS A 216 -0.09 21.55 -14.24
CA CYS A 216 1.08 22.40 -14.01
C CYS A 216 1.87 22.70 -15.30
N GLN A 217 1.86 21.82 -16.30
CA GLN A 217 2.52 22.06 -17.59
C GLN A 217 1.91 23.25 -18.35
N HIS A 218 0.64 23.59 -18.13
CA HIS A 218 0.01 24.75 -18.75
C HIS A 218 0.46 26.07 -18.10
N GLN A 219 0.94 26.03 -16.85
CA GLN A 219 1.29 27.22 -16.07
C GLN A 219 2.79 27.40 -15.84
N MET A 220 3.57 26.32 -15.94
CA MET A 220 4.98 26.29 -15.54
C MET A 220 5.84 25.51 -16.53
N ARG A 221 7.17 25.69 -16.46
CA ARG A 221 8.13 24.91 -17.25
C ARG A 221 7.97 23.41 -16.97
N SER A 222 8.21 22.59 -18.00
CA SER A 222 8.02 21.13 -17.96
C SER A 222 8.73 20.44 -16.78
N ASP A 223 9.91 20.91 -16.37
CA ASP A 223 10.63 20.32 -15.22
C ASP A 223 9.98 20.64 -13.87
N TRP A 224 9.47 21.85 -13.70
CA TRP A 224 8.72 22.24 -12.50
C TRP A 224 7.40 21.49 -12.43
N ALA A 225 6.71 21.29 -13.55
CA ALA A 225 5.48 20.50 -13.58
C ALA A 225 5.70 19.03 -13.16
N ARG A 226 6.81 18.41 -13.61
CA ARG A 226 7.20 17.05 -13.18
C ARG A 226 7.55 17.00 -11.70
N PHE A 227 8.25 18.02 -11.20
CA PHE A 227 8.57 18.16 -9.78
C PHE A 227 7.29 18.25 -8.95
N MET A 228 6.36 19.15 -9.33
CA MET A 228 5.08 19.32 -8.64
C MET A 228 4.22 18.05 -8.69
N GLY A 229 4.17 17.35 -9.83
CA GLY A 229 3.49 16.06 -9.92
C GLY A 229 4.08 15.02 -8.96
N CYS A 230 5.42 14.97 -8.85
CA CYS A 230 6.11 14.07 -7.93
C CYS A 230 5.83 14.44 -6.47
N LEU A 231 6.03 15.70 -6.10
CA LEU A 231 5.81 16.21 -4.74
C LEU A 231 4.37 15.99 -4.29
N THR A 232 3.39 16.33 -5.14
CA THR A 232 1.97 16.15 -4.83
C THR A 232 1.61 14.68 -4.64
N THR A 233 2.19 13.79 -5.45
CA THR A 233 1.98 12.34 -5.29
C THR A 233 2.46 11.83 -3.94
N PHE A 234 3.64 12.26 -3.51
CA PHE A 234 4.19 11.89 -2.20
C PHE A 234 3.41 12.55 -1.06
N PHE A 235 3.00 13.81 -1.20
CA PHE A 235 2.17 14.48 -0.21
C PHE A 235 0.83 13.76 -0.01
N VAL A 236 0.13 13.43 -1.09
CA VAL A 236 -1.11 12.63 -1.04
C VAL A 236 -0.86 11.27 -0.40
N SER A 237 0.26 10.61 -0.73
CA SER A 237 0.68 9.37 -0.05
C SER A 237 0.82 9.57 1.46
N GLY A 238 1.46 10.65 1.89
CA GLY A 238 1.63 11.01 3.30
C GLY A 238 0.30 11.18 4.03
N LEU A 239 -0.62 11.95 3.45
CA LEU A 239 -1.96 12.16 4.02
C LEU A 239 -2.73 10.84 4.20
N ILE A 240 -2.61 9.93 3.24
CA ILE A 240 -3.25 8.62 3.32
C ILE A 240 -2.63 7.79 4.45
N HIS A 241 -1.32 7.86 4.65
CA HIS A 241 -0.68 7.14 5.76
C HIS A 241 -1.04 7.76 7.11
N GLU A 242 -1.15 9.08 7.24
CA GLU A 242 -1.70 9.72 8.46
C GLU A 242 -3.13 9.23 8.73
N LEU A 243 -3.96 9.12 7.70
CA LEU A 243 -5.31 8.59 7.84
C LEU A 243 -5.31 7.11 8.30
N VAL A 244 -4.40 6.29 7.77
CA VAL A 244 -4.22 4.89 8.22
C VAL A 244 -3.75 4.85 9.67
N TYR A 245 -2.82 5.70 10.07
CA TYR A 245 -2.35 5.80 11.46
C TYR A 245 -3.48 6.26 12.38
N PHE A 246 -4.31 7.19 11.94
CA PHE A 246 -5.53 7.59 12.65
C PHE A 246 -6.48 6.40 12.84
N TYR A 247 -6.73 5.57 11.82
CA TYR A 247 -7.58 4.39 11.98
C TYR A 247 -7.03 3.36 12.97
N ILE A 248 -5.69 3.20 13.01
CA ILE A 248 -5.01 2.28 13.92
C ILE A 248 -4.99 2.80 15.36
N ASN A 249 -4.44 4.00 15.55
CA ASN A 249 -4.14 4.54 16.88
C ASN A 249 -5.35 5.26 17.50
N ARG A 250 -6.26 5.80 16.67
CA ARG A 250 -7.37 6.69 17.10
C ARG A 250 -6.90 7.95 17.82
N GLU A 251 -5.70 8.41 17.46
CA GLU A 251 -5.06 9.62 17.97
C GLU A 251 -4.97 10.67 16.87
N THR A 252 -4.84 11.94 17.26
CA THR A 252 -4.71 13.04 16.31
C THR A 252 -3.43 12.89 15.46
N PRO A 253 -3.49 13.18 14.14
CA PRO A 253 -2.34 13.13 13.25
C PRO A 253 -1.17 13.99 13.76
N THR A 254 0.03 13.42 13.83
CA THR A 254 1.26 14.13 14.24
C THR A 254 1.96 14.79 13.05
N TRP A 255 1.59 14.42 11.83
CA TRP A 255 2.19 14.87 10.57
C TRP A 255 3.63 14.38 10.34
N GLU A 256 4.21 13.59 11.25
CA GLU A 256 5.56 13.02 11.12
C GLU A 256 5.65 12.12 9.88
N VAL A 257 4.65 11.29 9.65
CA VAL A 257 4.60 10.37 8.50
C VAL A 257 4.34 11.14 7.20
N THR A 258 3.54 12.21 7.23
CA THR A 258 3.42 13.08 6.05
C THR A 258 4.77 13.70 5.66
N TRP A 259 5.54 14.18 6.65
CA TRP A 259 6.86 14.73 6.40
C TRP A 259 7.86 13.70 5.88
N PHE A 260 7.77 12.44 6.32
CA PHE A 260 8.53 11.34 5.72
C PHE A 260 8.31 11.28 4.20
N PHE A 261 7.06 11.20 3.76
CA PHE A 261 6.78 11.11 2.33
C PHE A 261 7.16 12.39 1.58
N VAL A 262 6.91 13.58 2.15
CA VAL A 262 7.30 14.86 1.51
C VAL A 262 8.81 14.92 1.29
N LEU A 263 9.61 14.58 2.32
CA LEU A 263 11.07 14.51 2.21
C LEU A 263 11.50 13.55 1.09
N HIS A 264 10.96 12.33 1.08
CA HIS A 264 11.22 11.35 0.03
C HIS A 264 10.80 11.84 -1.36
N GLY A 265 9.70 12.58 -1.46
CA GLY A 265 9.20 13.16 -2.69
C GLY A 265 10.14 14.21 -3.26
N VAL A 266 10.64 15.11 -2.42
CA VAL A 266 11.66 16.11 -2.79
C VAL A 266 12.94 15.42 -3.23
N CYS A 267 13.48 14.49 -2.41
CA CYS A 267 14.71 13.76 -2.74
C CYS A 267 14.58 12.96 -4.05
N THR A 268 13.45 12.29 -4.28
CA THR A 268 13.20 11.55 -5.52
C THR A 268 13.10 12.48 -6.73
N ALA A 269 12.47 13.64 -6.58
CA ALA A 269 12.34 14.60 -7.66
C ALA A 269 13.69 15.27 -8.00
N MET A 270 14.49 15.60 -6.99
CA MET A 270 15.86 16.09 -7.14
C MET A 270 16.75 15.04 -7.81
N GLU A 271 16.69 13.78 -7.37
CA GLU A 271 17.43 12.68 -7.98
C GLU A 271 17.09 12.54 -9.48
N LYS A 272 15.81 12.60 -9.84
CA LYS A 272 15.36 12.59 -11.25
C LYS A 272 15.86 13.78 -12.06
N ALA A 273 16.05 14.94 -11.44
CA ALA A 273 16.57 16.14 -12.10
C ALA A 273 18.08 16.03 -12.30
N VAL A 274 18.82 15.56 -11.28
CA VAL A 274 20.27 15.34 -11.33
C VAL A 274 20.61 14.29 -12.39
N LYS A 275 19.96 13.12 -12.38
CA LYS A 275 20.18 12.05 -13.37
C LYS A 275 19.92 12.48 -14.83
N ARG A 276 19.08 13.50 -15.05
CA ARG A 276 18.83 14.05 -16.39
C ARG A 276 19.93 15.00 -16.85
N LYS A 277 20.56 15.74 -15.94
CA LYS A 277 21.60 16.74 -16.26
C LYS A 277 23.00 16.15 -16.23
N ILE A 278 23.26 15.20 -15.32
CA ILE A 278 24.57 14.62 -15.07
C ILE A 278 24.50 13.13 -15.36
N ARG A 279 25.28 12.66 -16.35
CA ARG A 279 25.43 11.24 -16.68
C ARG A 279 26.51 10.57 -15.82
N TRP A 280 26.50 10.81 -14.51
CA TRP A 280 27.39 10.11 -13.58
C TRP A 280 26.72 8.84 -13.08
N SER A 281 27.42 7.72 -13.21
CA SER A 281 27.02 6.44 -12.64
C SER A 281 27.87 6.15 -11.40
N LEU A 282 27.25 6.20 -10.22
CA LEU A 282 27.84 5.60 -9.02
C LEU A 282 27.86 4.08 -9.18
N SER A 283 28.79 3.40 -8.50
CA SER A 283 28.80 1.94 -8.49
C SER A 283 27.45 1.44 -7.93
N PRO A 284 26.86 0.37 -8.50
CA PRO A 284 25.54 -0.10 -8.07
C PRO A 284 25.48 -0.45 -6.58
N MET A 285 26.57 -0.97 -6.01
CA MET A 285 26.65 -1.30 -4.58
C MET A 285 26.62 -0.06 -3.70
N LEU A 286 27.40 0.97 -4.03
CA LEU A 286 27.40 2.22 -3.26
C LEU A 286 26.04 2.93 -3.35
N SER A 287 25.45 2.95 -4.54
CA SER A 287 24.12 3.53 -4.75
C SER A 287 23.03 2.81 -3.93
N ARG A 288 23.13 1.48 -3.81
CA ARG A 288 22.24 0.68 -2.94
C ARG A 288 22.43 1.02 -1.47
N LEU A 289 23.67 1.04 -0.99
CA LEU A 289 23.97 1.35 0.42
C LEU A 289 23.46 2.74 0.79
N ILE A 290 23.67 3.74 -0.06
CA ILE A 290 23.17 5.10 0.17
C ILE A 290 21.64 5.12 0.16
N THR A 291 21.00 4.46 -0.80
CA THR A 291 19.53 4.46 -0.94
C THR A 291 18.86 3.76 0.24
N VAL A 292 19.31 2.54 0.56
CA VAL A 292 18.75 1.74 1.66
C VAL A 292 19.09 2.38 3.01
N GLY A 293 20.32 2.86 3.19
CA GLY A 293 20.70 3.59 4.41
C GLY A 293 19.84 4.83 4.62
N PHE A 294 19.60 5.63 3.58
CA PHE A 294 18.69 6.78 3.65
C PHE A 294 17.26 6.36 4.05
N LEU A 295 16.71 5.31 3.43
CA LEU A 295 15.38 4.79 3.75
C LEU A 295 15.27 4.30 5.20
N VAL A 296 16.28 3.59 5.69
CA VAL A 296 16.31 3.06 7.06
C VAL A 296 16.38 4.20 8.08
N VAL A 297 17.30 5.16 7.89
CA VAL A 297 17.48 6.29 8.82
C VAL A 297 16.26 7.21 8.84
N THR A 298 15.74 7.59 7.68
CA THR A 298 14.56 8.46 7.60
C THR A 298 13.29 7.73 8.05
N GLY A 299 13.18 6.43 7.77
CA GLY A 299 12.09 5.58 8.21
C GLY A 299 12.05 5.45 9.73
N ASP A 300 13.19 5.22 10.38
CA ASP A 300 13.26 5.21 11.84
C ASP A 300 12.76 6.53 12.43
N PHE A 301 13.32 7.64 11.94
CA PHE A 301 13.07 8.96 12.51
C PHE A 301 11.62 9.46 12.34
N LEU A 302 11.01 9.25 11.18
CA LEU A 302 9.72 9.86 10.84
C LEU A 302 8.56 8.86 10.69
N PHE A 303 8.83 7.56 10.63
CA PHE A 303 7.80 6.53 10.40
C PHE A 303 7.68 5.59 11.60
N PHE A 304 8.77 4.90 11.99
CA PHE A 304 8.72 3.87 13.03
C PHE A 304 8.60 4.44 14.44
N ARG A 305 9.17 5.61 14.74
CA ARG A 305 9.03 6.23 16.08
C ARG A 305 7.59 6.45 16.50
N GLN A 306 6.70 6.84 15.58
CA GLN A 306 5.28 7.01 15.90
C GLN A 306 4.61 5.66 16.21
N ILE A 307 4.97 4.60 15.48
CA ILE A 307 4.50 3.23 15.75
C ILE A 307 4.93 2.75 17.14
N GLU A 308 6.16 3.05 17.54
CA GLU A 308 6.68 2.68 18.86
C GLU A 308 5.95 3.43 19.98
N ARG A 309 5.73 4.74 19.82
CA ARG A 309 5.01 5.56 20.81
C ARG A 309 3.59 5.06 21.07
N SER A 310 2.91 4.54 20.04
CA SER A 310 1.53 4.07 20.16
C SER A 310 1.40 2.60 20.60
N ASN A 311 2.51 1.91 20.91
CA ASN A 311 2.55 0.48 21.25
C ASN A 311 1.79 -0.42 20.26
N MET A 312 1.72 -0.02 18.99
CA MET A 312 0.90 -0.69 17.97
C MET A 312 1.26 -2.18 17.83
N LEU A 313 2.56 -2.52 17.91
CA LEU A 313 3.03 -3.88 17.75
C LEU A 313 2.54 -4.81 18.88
N GLU A 314 2.56 -4.33 20.12
CA GLU A 314 2.07 -5.08 21.27
C GLU A 314 0.55 -5.26 21.20
N ARG A 315 -0.18 -4.19 20.84
CA ARG A 315 -1.62 -4.27 20.62
C ARG A 315 -1.98 -5.29 19.54
N ARG A 316 -1.25 -5.33 18.42
CA ARG A 316 -1.47 -6.34 17.37
C ARG A 316 -1.16 -7.77 17.83
N ALA A 317 -0.11 -7.97 18.62
CA ALA A 317 0.20 -9.28 19.18
C ALA A 317 -0.93 -9.77 20.11
N ASN A 318 -1.44 -8.88 20.96
CA ASN A 318 -2.56 -9.19 21.86
C ASN A 318 -3.85 -9.50 21.08
N GLU A 319 -4.18 -8.69 20.07
CA GLU A 319 -5.33 -8.93 19.18
C GLU A 319 -5.22 -10.28 18.44
N ALA A 320 -4.02 -10.63 17.96
CA ALA A 320 -3.77 -11.92 17.31
C ALA A 320 -3.96 -13.10 18.29
N SER A 321 -3.48 -12.98 19.53
CA SER A 321 -3.69 -14.00 20.56
C SER A 321 -5.17 -14.20 20.86
N LEU A 322 -5.92 -13.10 21.05
CA LEU A 322 -7.37 -13.14 21.30
C LEU A 322 -8.13 -13.82 20.16
N PHE A 323 -7.72 -13.58 18.90
CA PHE A 323 -8.30 -14.23 17.74
C PHE A 323 -8.02 -15.74 17.73
N ILE A 324 -6.77 -16.14 17.97
CA ILE A 324 -6.36 -17.55 18.03
C ILE A 324 -7.13 -18.29 19.13
N ASP A 325 -7.23 -17.70 20.33
CA ASP A 325 -7.93 -18.31 21.46
C ASP A 325 -9.43 -18.44 21.18
N PHE A 326 -10.04 -17.46 20.52
CA PHE A 326 -11.43 -17.56 20.09
C PHE A 326 -11.65 -18.70 19.10
N VAL A 327 -10.78 -18.83 18.09
CA VAL A 327 -10.86 -19.92 17.11
C VAL A 327 -10.69 -21.28 17.80
N LYS A 328 -9.70 -21.41 18.68
CA LYS A 328 -9.49 -22.65 19.46
C LYS A 328 -10.75 -23.04 20.24
N ARG A 329 -11.37 -22.08 20.95
CA ARG A 329 -12.59 -22.33 21.73
C ARG A 329 -13.81 -22.72 20.89
N LYS A 330 -13.89 -22.35 19.60
CA LYS A 330 -15.02 -22.70 18.72
C LYS A 330 -14.78 -23.97 17.90
N VAL A 331 -13.52 -24.35 17.72
CA VAL A 331 -13.14 -25.55 16.93
C VAL A 331 -12.97 -26.77 17.83
N PHE A 332 -12.47 -26.59 19.06
CA PHE A 332 -12.16 -27.67 19.99
C PHE A 332 -13.16 -27.82 21.16
N ASN A 333 -14.17 -26.94 21.26
CA ASN A 333 -15.40 -27.18 22.02
C ASN A 333 -16.57 -27.29 21.05
#